data_AF-Q24745-F1
#
_entry.id   AF-Q24745-F1
#
_cell.length_a   1.000
_cell.length_b   1.000
_cell.length_c   1.000
_cell.angle_alpha   90.00
_cell.angle_beta   90.00
_cell.angle_gamma   90.00
#
_symmetry.space_group_name_H-M   'P 1'
#
loop_
_entity.id
_entity.type
_entity.pdbx_description
1 polymer ?
#
loop_
_entity_poly.entity_id
_entity_poly.type
_entity_poly.pdbx_seq_one_letter_code
_entity_poly.pdbx_strand_id
1 'polypeptide(L)' 'MTQILLPIALLCLFAASTLSNPLLVELPNAELRGRDNGFYYSYESIPYAEPPIDDLCLEEPRPYTE' A
#
# COMPACT_ATOMS: atom_id res chain seq x y z
N MET A 1 -36.96 9.05 13.97
CA MET A 1 -36.01 8.05 13.41
C MET A 1 -34.89 8.69 12.58
N THR A 2 -35.12 9.81 11.87
CA THR A 2 -34.10 10.50 11.06
C THR A 2 -33.08 11.33 11.84
N GLN A 3 -33.43 11.86 13.02
CA GLN A 3 -32.53 12.71 13.83
C GLN A 3 -31.32 11.99 14.44
N ILE A 4 -31.40 10.66 14.64
CA ILE A 4 -30.28 9.85 15.18
C ILE A 4 -29.44 9.29 14.03
N LEU A 5 -30.04 9.10 12.84
CA LEU A 5 -29.35 8.58 11.66
C LEU A 5 -28.32 9.58 11.11
N LEU A 6 -28.63 10.88 11.17
CA LEU A 6 -27.77 11.97 10.69
C LEU A 6 -26.44 12.08 11.47
N PRO A 7 -26.41 12.12 12.82
CA PRO A 7 -25.15 12.16 13.57
C PRO A 7 -24.36 10.86 13.45
N ILE A 8 -25.00 9.69 13.30
CA ILE A 8 -24.31 8.42 13.03
C ILE A 8 -23.64 8.46 11.65
N ALA A 9 -24.36 8.93 10.63
CA ALA A 9 -23.79 9.10 9.29
C ALA A 9 -22.61 10.10 9.28
N LEU A 10 -22.73 11.21 10.03
CA LEU A 10 -21.67 12.20 10.16
C LEU A 10 -20.44 11.66 10.92
N LEU A 11 -20.67 10.86 11.97
CA LEU A 11 -19.61 10.17 12.71
C LEU A 11 -18.88 9.14 11.83
N CYS A 12 -19.60 8.34 11.05
CA CYS A 12 -19.00 7.39 10.11
C CYS A 12 -18.20 8.08 9.01
N LEU A 13 -18.69 9.22 8.51
CA LEU A 13 -17.99 10.01 7.50
C LEU A 13 -16.70 10.64 8.04
N PHE A 14 -16.70 11.06 9.31
CA PHE A 14 -15.50 11.56 10.00
C PHE A 14 -14.48 10.46 10.31
N ALA A 15 -14.93 9.24 10.65
CA ALA A 15 -14.02 8.12 10.86
C ALA A 15 -13.29 7.73 9.57
N ALA A 16 -13.99 7.77 8.43
CA ALA A 16 -13.43 7.43 7.13
C ALA A 16 -12.30 8.37 6.66
N SER A 17 -12.33 9.66 7.04
CA SER A 17 -11.31 10.63 6.62
C SER A 17 -9.99 10.50 7.38
N THR A 18 -9.93 9.70 8.45
CA THR A 18 -8.72 9.51 9.29
C THR A 18 -7.95 8.23 8.98
N LEU A 19 -8.40 7.41 8.02
CA LEU A 19 -7.82 6.09 7.72
C LEU A 19 -6.85 6.08 6.53
N SER A 20 -6.46 7.22 5.96
CA SER A 20 -5.37 7.23 4.99
C SER A 20 -4.04 7.10 5.73
N ASN A 21 -3.62 5.86 6.02
CA ASN A 21 -2.30 5.60 6.58
C ASN A 21 -1.25 5.82 5.49
N PRO A 22 -0.44 6.88 5.56
CA PRO A 22 0.49 7.22 4.48
C PRO A 22 1.68 6.25 4.38
N LEU A 23 1.76 5.26 5.27
CA LEU A 23 2.75 4.18 5.23
C LEU A 23 2.26 2.93 4.52
N LEU A 24 0.98 2.85 4.11
CA LEU A 24 0.43 1.73 3.36
C LEU A 24 0.19 2.15 1.91
N VAL A 25 0.75 1.39 0.98
CA VAL A 25 0.62 1.62 -0.47
C VAL A 25 0.13 0.34 -1.12
N GLU A 26 -0.97 0.43 -1.86
CA GLU A 26 -1.49 -0.65 -2.68
C GLU A 26 -0.70 -0.73 -4.00
N LEU A 27 -0.07 -1.87 -4.27
CA LEU A 27 0.56 -2.19 -5.55
C LEU A 27 -0.29 -3.25 -6.28
N PRO A 28 -0.08 -3.46 -7.60
CA PRO A 28 -0.81 -4.50 -8.34
C PRO A 28 -0.68 -5.91 -7.75
N ASN A 29 0.43 -6.19 -7.06
CA ASN A 29 0.76 -7.54 -6.56
C ASN A 29 0.60 -7.67 -5.03
N ALA A 30 0.72 -6.58 -4.26
CA ALA A 30 0.69 -6.63 -2.80
C ALA A 30 0.47 -5.26 -2.15
N GLU A 31 0.07 -5.26 -0.87
CA GLU A 31 0.16 -4.08 -0.01
C GLU A 31 1.59 -3.92 0.52
N LEU A 32 2.17 -2.74 0.36
CA LEU A 32 3.50 -2.40 0.83
C LEU A 32 3.44 -1.48 2.06
N ARG A 33 4.22 -1.82 3.10
CA ARG A 33 4.45 -0.95 4.25
C ARG A 33 5.77 -0.20 4.14
N GLY A 34 5.71 1.12 4.18
CA GLY A 34 6.88 1.99 4.24
C GLY A 34 7.37 2.28 5.66
N ARG A 35 8.36 3.16 5.75
CA ARG A 35 8.92 3.72 6.99
C ARG A 35 8.77 5.23 7.02
N ASP A 36 8.40 5.77 8.18
CA ASP A 36 8.47 7.20 8.44
C ASP A 36 9.89 7.60 8.90
N ASN A 37 10.54 8.48 8.14
CA ASN A 37 11.86 9.04 8.46
C ASN A 37 11.75 10.51 8.92
N GLY A 38 10.56 10.97 9.33
CA GLY A 38 10.26 12.31 9.82
C GLY A 38 10.00 13.32 8.71
N PHE A 39 10.92 13.44 7.74
CA PHE A 39 10.79 14.38 6.61
C PHE A 39 10.31 13.72 5.32
N TYR A 40 10.38 12.39 5.24
CA TYR A 40 9.95 11.61 4.08
C TYR A 40 9.56 10.19 4.50
N TYR A 41 8.69 9.58 3.69
CA TYR A 41 8.41 8.16 3.77
C TYR A 41 9.35 7.40 2.84
N SER A 42 9.91 6.28 3.31
CA SER A 42 10.71 5.39 2.48
C SER A 42 10.02 4.05 2.24
N TYR A 43 10.19 3.55 1.02
CA TYR A 43 9.68 2.28 0.55
C TYR A 43 10.84 1.62 -0.20
N GLU A 44 11.47 0.64 0.44
CA GLU A 44 12.78 0.13 0.03
C GLU A 44 12.67 -1.33 -0.41
N SER A 45 13.56 -1.76 -1.31
CA SER A 45 13.69 -3.16 -1.73
C SER A 45 12.42 -3.77 -2.34
N ILE A 46 11.59 -2.98 -3.02
CA ILE A 46 10.40 -3.45 -3.72
C ILE A 46 10.85 -4.27 -4.95
N PRO A 47 10.48 -5.56 -5.06
CA PRO A 47 10.79 -6.35 -6.24
C PRO A 47 9.97 -5.86 -7.43
N TYR A 48 10.65 -5.64 -8.56
CA TYR A 48 10.01 -5.33 -9.84
C TYR A 48 10.07 -6.51 -10.83
N ALA A 49 10.95 -7.47 -10.56
CA ALA A 49 11.19 -8.64 -11.37
C ALA A 49 11.56 -9.84 -10.48
N GLU A 50 11.42 -11.04 -11.03
CA GLU A 50 11.92 -12.26 -10.41
C GLU A 50 13.45 -12.19 -10.24
N PRO A 51 14.02 -12.76 -9.15
CA PRO A 51 15.46 -12.78 -8.95
C PRO A 51 16.20 -13.43 -10.14
N PRO A 52 17.25 -12.80 -10.71
CA PRO A 52 17.95 -13.29 -11.90
C PRO A 52 18.97 -14.38 -11.55
N ILE A 53 18.49 -15.47 -10.97
CA ILE A 53 19.27 -16.63 -10.52
C ILE A 53 18.96 -17.86 -11.37
N ASP A 54 19.82 -18.88 -11.29
CA ASP A 54 19.65 -20.15 -12.00
C ASP A 54 19.41 -19.93 -13.50
N ASP A 55 18.30 -20.46 -14.02
CA ASP A 55 17.90 -20.39 -15.43
C ASP A 55 17.50 -18.97 -15.89
N LEU A 56 17.46 -17.99 -14.99
CA LEU A 56 17.20 -16.57 -15.30
C LEU A 56 18.48 -15.75 -15.45
N CYS A 57 19.65 -16.33 -15.16
CA CYS A 57 20.92 -15.62 -15.30
C CYS A 57 21.19 -15.30 -16.77
N LEU A 58 21.43 -14.02 -17.08
CA LEU A 58 21.63 -13.50 -18.44
C LEU A 58 20.40 -13.54 -19.35
N GLU A 59 19.21 -13.78 -18.78
CA GLU A 59 17.94 -13.71 -19.50
C GLU A 59 17.25 -12.35 -19.29
N GLU A 60 16.22 -12.06 -20.09
CA GLU A 60 15.37 -10.89 -19.87
C GLU A 60 14.66 -10.97 -18.49
N PRO A 61 14.50 -9.83 -17.78
CA PRO A 61 13.84 -9.81 -16.48
C PRO A 61 12.38 -10.22 -16.62
N ARG A 62 11.96 -11.20 -15.82
CA ARG A 62 10.54 -11.60 -15.73
C ARG A 62 9.82 -10.74 -14.72
N PRO A 63 8.60 -10.21 -15.01
CA PRO A 63 7.83 -9.45 -14.03
C PRO A 63 7.60 -10.25 -12.75
N TYR A 64 7.66 -9.57 -11.60
CA TYR A 64 7.38 -10.18 -10.30
C TYR A 64 5.90 -10.57 -10.19
N THR A 65 5.61 -11.78 -9.69
CA THR A 65 4.23 -12.31 -9.65
C THR A 65 3.72 -12.82 -8.30
N GLU A 66 4.54 -12.78 -7.25
CA GLU A 66 4.15 -13.22 -5.89
C GLU A 66 3.36 -12.17 -5.09
#